data_AF-A0A9W9ZIZ2-F1
#
_entry.id   AF-A0A9W9ZIZ2-F1
#
_cell.length_a   1.000
_cell.length_b   1.000
_cell.length_c   1.000
_cell.angle_alpha   90.00
_cell.angle_beta   90.00
_cell.angle_gamma   90.00
#
_symmetry.space_group_name_H-M   'P 1'
#
loop_
_entity.id
_entity.type
_entity.pdbx_description
1 polymer ?
#
loop_
_entity_poly.entity_id
_entity_poly.type
_entity_poly.pdbx_seq_one_letter_code
_entity_poly.pdbx_strand_id
1 'polypeptide(L)'
;MALHLLLSRLCQPQRKMLFAGSKATLKKEFGGGHIKDEIFGTHPSDVSLSGFKKHKLSESAPPPLTDQELELEMVKQQEMRADISVDSKQSHMTGVQFPVTDDALAKLAELKEKKLSLVQLELDIPNETIVLVDTKEDVAPNDLCKNVPEDKGRYVFYLFKHTYEGDYLESIVFVYSMPGYKCSIKERMLYSTCKGPLLDVATGDVDSK
;
A
#
# COMPACT_ATOMS: atom_id res chain seq x y z
N MET A 1 -48.04 6.04 -8.03
CA MET A 1 -49.12 6.71 -7.25
C MET A 1 -48.47 7.35 -6.04
N ALA A 2 -48.78 8.62 -5.75
CA ALA A 2 -48.25 9.31 -4.58
C ALA A 2 -49.28 9.26 -3.45
N LEU A 3 -48.95 8.56 -2.36
CA LEU A 3 -49.79 8.47 -1.17
C LEU A 3 -49.63 9.78 -0.37
N HIS A 4 -50.68 10.61 -0.36
CA HIS A 4 -50.66 11.91 0.31
C HIS A 4 -51.42 11.85 1.64
N LEU A 5 -50.77 12.34 2.70
CA LEU A 5 -51.23 12.22 4.08
C LEU A 5 -51.06 13.58 4.77
N LEU A 6 -52.18 14.21 5.16
CA LEU A 6 -52.21 15.61 5.63
C LEU A 6 -52.56 15.66 7.12
N LEU A 7 -51.59 16.06 7.95
CA LEU A 7 -51.75 16.23 9.40
C LEU A 7 -51.78 17.72 9.74
N SER A 8 -53.00 18.27 9.86
CA SER A 8 -53.21 19.67 10.22
C SER A 8 -52.71 19.99 11.64
N ARG A 9 -52.17 21.21 11.84
CA ARG A 9 -51.73 21.70 13.15
C ARG A 9 -52.84 21.65 14.22
N LEU A 10 -54.10 21.77 13.81
CA LEU A 10 -55.30 21.75 14.66
C LEU A 10 -55.75 20.34 15.08
N CYS A 11 -55.07 19.29 14.62
CA CYS A 11 -55.44 17.91 14.93
C CYS A 11 -55.03 17.52 16.37
N GLN A 12 -55.91 16.81 17.08
CA GLN A 12 -55.64 16.30 18.43
C GLN A 12 -54.38 15.40 18.45
N PRO A 13 -53.53 15.46 19.50
CA PRO A 13 -52.28 14.70 19.57
C PRO A 13 -52.46 13.18 19.38
N GLN A 14 -53.55 12.62 19.92
CA GLN A 14 -53.89 11.20 19.80
C GLN A 14 -54.04 10.77 18.32
N ARG A 15 -54.66 11.60 17.48
CA ARG A 15 -54.86 11.31 16.06
C ARG A 15 -53.53 11.39 15.29
N LYS A 16 -52.64 12.33 15.66
CA LYS A 16 -51.29 12.43 15.08
C LYS A 16 -50.48 11.16 15.39
N MET A 17 -50.53 10.71 16.64
CA MET A 17 -49.86 9.49 17.09
C MET A 17 -50.39 8.24 16.39
N LEU A 18 -51.72 8.03 16.37
CA LEU A 18 -52.34 6.89 15.71
C LEU A 18 -51.97 6.80 14.23
N PHE A 19 -51.95 7.93 13.54
CA PHE A 19 -51.63 8.00 12.12
C PHE A 19 -50.14 7.78 11.84
N ALA A 20 -49.25 8.39 12.63
CA ALA A 20 -47.82 8.15 12.52
C ALA A 20 -47.47 6.67 12.81
N GLY A 21 -48.11 6.06 13.81
CA GLY A 21 -47.89 4.67 14.19
C GLY A 21 -48.44 3.63 13.21
N SER A 22 -49.53 3.94 12.51
CA SER A 22 -50.12 3.04 11.49
C SER A 22 -49.58 3.23 10.07
N LYS A 23 -48.83 4.32 9.82
CA LYS A 23 -48.26 4.66 8.50
C LYS A 23 -47.43 3.54 7.89
N ALA A 24 -46.55 2.93 8.67
CA ALA A 24 -45.66 1.87 8.21
C ALA A 24 -46.43 0.60 7.82
N THR A 25 -47.42 0.21 8.62
CA THR A 25 -48.30 -0.93 8.35
C THR A 25 -49.11 -0.70 7.07
N LEU A 26 -49.69 0.49 6.90
CA LEU A 26 -50.43 0.83 5.69
C LEU A 26 -49.59 0.71 4.41
N LYS A 27 -48.33 1.17 4.43
CA LYS A 27 -47.43 1.01 3.29
C LYS A 27 -47.09 -0.44 3.00
N LYS A 28 -46.92 -1.25 4.05
CA LYS A 28 -46.62 -2.67 3.92
C LYS A 28 -47.78 -3.40 3.25
N GLU A 29 -49.00 -3.15 3.70
CA GLU A 29 -50.23 -3.74 3.12
C GLU A 29 -50.48 -3.26 1.68
N PHE A 30 -50.15 -2.00 1.36
CA PHE A 30 -50.30 -1.45 0.00
C PHE A 30 -49.25 -1.99 -1.00
N GLY A 31 -48.16 -2.59 -0.50
CA GLY A 31 -47.04 -3.07 -1.30
C GLY A 31 -46.03 -1.96 -1.61
N GLY A 32 -44.92 -1.96 -0.87
CA GLY A 32 -43.88 -0.92 -0.94
C GLY A 32 -43.25 -0.70 -2.31
N GLY A 33 -43.32 -1.66 -3.23
CA GLY A 33 -42.77 -1.54 -4.59
C GLY A 33 -43.51 -0.55 -5.50
N HIS A 34 -44.75 -0.17 -5.18
CA HIS A 34 -45.55 0.75 -6.00
C HIS A 34 -45.44 2.22 -5.56
N ILE A 35 -44.84 2.48 -4.40
CA ILE A 35 -44.69 3.81 -3.80
C ILE A 35 -43.25 4.27 -4.04
N LYS A 36 -43.05 5.19 -4.99
CA LYS A 36 -41.73 5.74 -5.32
C LYS A 36 -41.28 6.84 -4.36
N ASP A 37 -42.21 7.74 -4.04
CA ASP A 37 -41.94 8.94 -3.27
C ASP A 37 -42.92 9.05 -2.11
N GLU A 38 -42.42 9.47 -0.97
CA GLU A 38 -43.20 9.71 0.23
C GLU A 38 -43.02 11.15 0.68
N ILE A 39 -44.13 11.87 0.79
CA ILE A 39 -44.12 13.27 1.21
C ILE A 39 -44.92 13.39 2.50
N PHE A 40 -44.34 14.08 3.48
CA PHE A 40 -45.03 14.47 4.70
C PHE A 40 -45.44 15.93 4.63
N GLY A 41 -46.74 16.19 4.53
CA GLY A 41 -47.28 17.54 4.43
C GLY A 41 -48.04 17.93 5.71
N THR A 42 -47.74 19.12 6.23
CA THR A 42 -48.48 19.71 7.37
C THR A 42 -49.43 20.80 6.91
N HIS A 43 -49.10 21.48 5.81
CA HIS A 43 -49.92 22.48 5.16
C HIS A 43 -50.38 22.01 3.77
N PRO A 44 -51.52 22.51 3.26
CA PRO A 44 -52.02 22.16 1.93
C PRO A 44 -51.05 22.60 0.81
N SER A 45 -50.21 23.60 1.07
CA SER A 45 -49.13 24.02 0.18
C SER A 45 -48.08 22.92 -0.05
N ASP A 46 -47.83 22.07 0.96
CA ASP A 46 -46.80 21.02 0.92
C ASP A 46 -47.24 19.85 0.02
N VAL A 47 -48.55 19.64 -0.07
CA VAL A 47 -49.22 18.56 -0.82
C VAL A 47 -49.66 19.05 -2.22
N SER A 48 -49.36 20.30 -2.56
CA SER A 48 -49.63 20.85 -3.90
C SER A 48 -48.59 20.41 -4.92
N LEU A 49 -48.89 20.54 -6.21
CA LEU A 49 -47.94 20.23 -7.30
C LEU A 49 -46.65 21.08 -7.20
N SER A 50 -46.75 22.32 -6.73
CA SER A 50 -45.57 23.15 -6.48
C SER A 50 -44.77 22.68 -5.26
N GLY A 51 -45.44 22.17 -4.22
CA GLY A 51 -44.81 21.51 -3.07
C GLY A 51 -44.05 20.24 -3.47
N PHE A 52 -44.66 19.40 -4.30
CA PHE A 52 -44.01 18.19 -4.84
C PHE A 52 -42.73 18.52 -5.62
N LYS A 53 -42.77 19.54 -6.48
CA LYS A 53 -41.58 20.00 -7.23
C LYS A 53 -40.46 20.46 -6.30
N LYS A 54 -40.79 21.21 -5.23
CA LYS A 54 -39.80 21.64 -4.23
C LYS A 54 -39.19 20.46 -3.48
N HIS A 55 -39.98 19.45 -3.13
CA HIS A 55 -39.48 18.22 -2.51
C HIS A 55 -38.47 17.52 -3.40
N LYS A 56 -38.78 17.35 -4.69
CA LYS A 56 -37.86 16.72 -5.66
C LYS A 56 -36.57 17.50 -5.83
N LEU A 57 -36.63 18.83 -5.84
CA LEU A 57 -35.43 19.68 -5.89
C LEU A 57 -34.58 19.53 -4.62
N SER A 58 -35.22 19.45 -3.45
CA SER A 58 -34.52 19.24 -2.18
C SER A 58 -33.87 17.86 -2.08
N GLU A 59 -34.50 16.82 -2.66
CA GLU A 59 -33.95 15.46 -2.72
C GLU A 59 -32.71 15.39 -3.62
N SER A 60 -32.68 16.19 -4.69
CA SER A 60 -31.52 16.31 -5.59
C SER A 60 -30.44 17.28 -5.10
N ALA A 61 -30.71 18.04 -4.04
CA ALA A 61 -29.74 18.98 -3.50
C ALA A 61 -28.60 18.23 -2.80
N PRO A 62 -27.36 18.76 -2.81
CA PRO A 62 -26.26 18.13 -2.10
C PRO A 62 -26.61 18.01 -0.61
N PRO A 63 -26.29 16.86 0.03
CA PRO A 63 -26.55 16.69 1.44
C PRO A 63 -25.77 17.74 2.25
N PRO A 64 -26.34 18.25 3.34
CA PRO A 64 -25.61 19.13 4.24
C PRO A 64 -24.49 18.33 4.90
N LEU A 65 -23.26 18.58 4.47
CA LEU A 65 -22.05 17.99 5.03
C LEU A 65 -21.50 18.90 6.13
N THR A 66 -20.94 18.29 7.16
CA THR A 66 -20.15 18.98 8.18
C THR A 66 -18.75 19.30 7.66
N ASP A 67 -18.08 20.29 8.26
CA ASP A 67 -16.72 20.68 7.86
C ASP A 67 -15.74 19.48 7.90
N GLN A 68 -15.90 18.58 8.89
CA GLN A 68 -15.10 17.36 9.00
C GLN A 68 -15.34 16.37 7.86
N GLU A 69 -16.59 16.22 7.41
CA GLU A 69 -16.91 15.32 6.28
C GLU A 69 -16.37 15.89 4.96
N LEU A 70 -16.39 17.21 4.79
CA LEU A 70 -15.78 17.89 3.64
C LEU A 70 -14.28 17.67 3.61
N GLU A 71 -13.59 17.78 4.75
CA GLU A 71 -12.15 17.50 4.85
C GLU A 71 -11.83 16.05 4.48
N LEU A 72 -12.58 15.09 5.00
CA LEU A 72 -12.40 13.67 4.67
C LEU A 72 -12.64 13.38 3.19
N GLU A 73 -13.62 14.02 2.57
CA GLU A 73 -13.87 13.87 1.13
C GLU A 73 -12.74 14.46 0.30
N MET A 74 -12.17 15.60 0.71
CA MET A 74 -10.99 16.18 0.05
C MET A 74 -9.77 15.25 0.13
N VAL A 75 -9.50 14.65 1.29
CA VAL A 75 -8.39 13.69 1.45
C VAL A 75 -8.61 12.48 0.54
N LYS A 76 -9.81 11.91 0.53
CA LYS A 76 -10.15 10.77 -0.34
C LYS A 76 -9.97 11.09 -1.83
N GLN A 77 -10.32 12.30 -2.26
CA GLN A 77 -10.10 12.74 -3.64
C GLN A 77 -8.61 12.95 -3.96
N GLN A 78 -7.82 13.43 -3.01
CA GLN A 78 -6.37 13.57 -3.18
C GLN A 78 -5.66 12.22 -3.25
N GLU A 79 -6.03 11.26 -2.40
CA GLU A 79 -5.49 9.90 -2.42
C GLU A 79 -5.76 9.21 -3.76
N MET A 80 -6.98 9.33 -4.30
CA MET A 80 -7.32 8.77 -5.62
C MET A 80 -6.46 9.34 -6.75
N ARG A 81 -6.04 10.61 -6.65
CA ARG A 81 -5.14 11.24 -7.63
C ARG A 81 -3.69 10.80 -7.45
N ALA A 82 -3.25 10.59 -6.21
CA ALA A 82 -1.91 10.10 -5.92
C ALA A 82 -1.69 8.68 -6.47
N ASP A 83 -2.73 7.83 -6.43
CA ASP A 83 -2.66 6.44 -6.93
C ASP A 83 -2.50 6.34 -8.46
N ILE A 84 -2.89 7.38 -9.21
CA ILE A 84 -2.77 7.46 -10.67
C ILE A 84 -1.45 8.13 -11.10
N SER A 85 -0.70 8.70 -10.16
CA SER A 85 0.59 9.33 -10.45
C SER A 85 1.65 8.27 -10.70
N VAL A 86 2.21 8.25 -11.92
CA VAL A 86 3.36 7.43 -12.34
C VAL A 86 4.66 8.00 -11.74
N ASP A 87 4.66 8.31 -10.44
CA ASP A 87 5.88 8.64 -9.71
C ASP A 87 6.20 7.49 -8.75
N SER A 88 6.61 6.38 -9.34
CA SER A 88 7.07 5.19 -8.63
C SER A 88 8.32 5.43 -7.79
N LYS A 89 8.87 6.66 -7.75
CA LYS A 89 10.12 6.99 -7.05
C LYS A 89 9.92 7.37 -5.58
N GLN A 90 8.69 7.67 -5.14
CA GLN A 90 8.46 8.20 -3.78
C GLN A 90 8.02 7.17 -2.73
N SER A 91 7.78 5.91 -3.11
CA SER A 91 7.29 4.90 -2.16
C SER A 91 8.38 4.22 -1.32
N HIS A 92 9.65 4.50 -1.59
CA HIS A 92 10.78 3.96 -0.85
C HIS A 92 11.64 5.12 -0.37
N MET A 93 11.89 5.17 0.94
CA MET A 93 12.90 6.04 1.52
C MET A 93 14.17 5.93 0.67
N THR A 94 14.68 7.06 0.19
CA THR A 94 15.94 7.12 -0.55
C THR A 94 17.00 6.38 0.27
N GLY A 95 17.50 5.27 -0.26
CA GLY A 95 18.44 4.42 0.45
C GLY A 95 19.66 5.22 0.91
N VAL A 96 20.27 4.79 2.01
CA VAL A 96 21.50 5.40 2.53
C VAL A 96 22.65 4.84 1.71
N GLN A 97 23.36 5.72 1.02
CA GLN A 97 24.52 5.36 0.21
C GLN A 97 25.76 5.32 1.09
N PHE A 98 26.25 4.10 1.33
CA PHE A 98 27.56 3.88 1.93
C PHE A 98 28.58 3.59 0.83
N PRO A 99 29.78 4.20 0.90
CA PRO A 99 30.85 3.90 -0.03
C PRO A 99 31.26 2.43 0.11
N VAL A 100 31.33 1.75 -1.03
CA VAL A 100 31.87 0.39 -1.15
C VAL A 100 33.38 0.50 -1.28
N THR A 101 34.14 -0.32 -0.54
CA THR A 101 35.60 -0.33 -0.68
C THR A 101 36.03 -0.80 -2.06
N ASP A 102 37.16 -0.26 -2.56
CA ASP A 102 37.72 -0.62 -3.86
C ASP A 102 37.97 -2.14 -3.99
N ASP A 103 38.38 -2.79 -2.90
CA ASP A 103 38.57 -4.24 -2.84
C ASP A 103 37.25 -5.00 -3.07
N ALA A 104 36.15 -4.52 -2.48
CA ALA A 104 34.84 -5.12 -2.67
C ALA A 104 34.32 -4.92 -4.10
N LEU A 105 34.53 -3.74 -4.69
CA LEU A 105 34.19 -3.47 -6.09
C LEU A 105 34.98 -4.37 -7.06
N ALA A 106 36.28 -4.54 -6.83
CA ALA A 106 37.12 -5.43 -7.65
C ALA A 106 36.60 -6.88 -7.61
N LYS A 107 36.18 -7.37 -6.44
CA LYS A 107 35.63 -8.72 -6.28
C LYS A 107 34.23 -8.89 -6.87
N LEU A 108 33.40 -7.85 -6.83
CA LEU A 108 32.13 -7.84 -7.56
C LEU A 108 32.36 -7.90 -9.08
N ALA A 109 33.38 -7.22 -9.60
CA ALA A 109 33.78 -7.31 -11.01
C ALA A 109 34.31 -8.71 -11.37
N GLU A 110 35.14 -9.33 -10.53
CA GLU A 110 35.60 -10.72 -10.73
C GLU A 110 34.43 -11.74 -10.68
N LEU A 111 33.40 -11.48 -9.87
CA LEU A 111 32.18 -12.28 -9.82
C LEU A 111 31.37 -12.14 -11.12
N LYS A 112 31.31 -10.93 -11.71
CA LYS A 112 30.69 -10.70 -13.03
C LYS A 112 31.41 -11.49 -14.13
N GLU A 113 32.74 -11.52 -14.08
CA GLU A 113 33.57 -12.33 -14.97
C GLU A 113 33.52 -13.85 -14.67
N LYS A 114 32.72 -14.25 -13.68
CA LYS A 114 32.49 -15.65 -13.26
C LYS A 114 33.76 -16.37 -12.79
N LYS A 115 34.75 -15.62 -12.33
CA LYS A 115 36.00 -16.18 -11.75
C LYS A 115 35.79 -16.63 -10.31
N LEU A 116 34.90 -15.97 -9.60
CA LEU A 116 34.52 -16.29 -8.22
C LEU A 116 33.12 -16.90 -8.18
N SER A 117 32.86 -17.73 -7.18
CA SER A 117 31.53 -18.30 -6.94
C SER A 117 30.80 -17.60 -5.81
N LEU A 118 31.52 -17.03 -4.84
CA LEU A 118 30.94 -16.40 -3.65
C LEU A 118 31.69 -15.13 -3.26
N VAL A 119 30.97 -14.04 -3.06
CA VAL A 119 31.48 -12.78 -2.49
C VAL A 119 30.63 -12.41 -1.29
N GLN A 120 31.25 -12.19 -0.14
CA GLN A 120 30.58 -11.77 1.08
C GLN A 120 30.99 -10.36 1.50
N LEU A 121 30.00 -9.52 1.75
CA LEU A 121 30.19 -8.15 2.21
C LEU A 121 29.56 -7.95 3.60
N GLU A 122 30.23 -7.13 4.40
CA GLU A 122 29.78 -6.64 5.70
C GLU A 122 29.69 -5.12 5.67
N LEU A 123 28.72 -4.59 6.40
CA LEU A 123 28.59 -3.17 6.66
C LEU A 123 29.35 -2.84 7.94
N ASP A 124 30.38 -2.02 7.81
CA ASP A 124 31.15 -1.50 8.92
C ASP A 124 30.44 -0.26 9.50
N ILE A 125 29.66 -0.48 10.55
CA ILE A 125 28.80 0.55 11.18
C ILE A 125 29.58 1.77 11.70
N PRO A 126 30.78 1.66 12.32
CA PRO A 126 31.51 2.83 12.78
C PRO A 126 32.06 3.72 11.66
N ASN A 127 32.51 3.12 10.55
CA ASN A 127 33.09 3.86 9.42
C ASN A 127 32.09 4.13 8.30
N GLU A 128 30.87 3.59 8.40
CA GLU A 128 29.80 3.73 7.43
C GLU A 128 30.22 3.29 6.01
N THR A 129 31.01 2.21 5.93
CA THR A 129 31.55 1.65 4.69
C THR A 129 31.11 0.20 4.49
N ILE A 130 31.04 -0.25 3.23
CA ILE A 130 30.79 -1.66 2.91
C ILE A 130 32.13 -2.31 2.59
N VAL A 131 32.50 -3.30 3.40
CA VAL A 131 33.79 -3.98 3.37
C VAL A 131 33.65 -5.43 2.91
N LEU A 132 34.70 -5.94 2.27
CA LEU A 132 34.81 -7.33 1.88
C LEU A 132 35.18 -8.19 3.11
N VAL A 133 34.46 -9.30 3.32
CA VAL A 133 34.74 -10.25 4.41
C VAL A 133 35.43 -11.49 3.90
N ASP A 134 34.81 -12.15 2.91
CA ASP A 134 35.26 -13.44 2.42
C ASP A 134 34.93 -13.60 0.94
N THR A 135 35.78 -14.33 0.23
CA THR A 135 35.62 -14.67 -1.19
C THR A 135 36.00 -16.11 -1.41
N LYS A 136 35.16 -16.86 -2.14
CA LYS A 136 35.46 -18.26 -2.46
C LYS A 136 35.28 -18.51 -3.95
N GLU A 137 36.24 -19.27 -4.50
CA GLU A 137 36.31 -19.58 -5.93
C GLU A 137 35.28 -20.64 -6.34
N ASP A 138 35.07 -21.66 -5.51
CA ASP A 138 34.10 -22.74 -5.81
C ASP A 138 33.33 -23.14 -4.55
N VAL A 139 32.02 -22.90 -4.56
CA VAL A 139 31.11 -23.21 -3.45
C VAL A 139 29.89 -23.91 -4.01
N ALA A 140 29.66 -25.15 -3.56
CA ALA A 140 28.45 -25.89 -3.90
C ALA A 140 27.21 -25.25 -3.24
N PRO A 141 26.02 -25.38 -3.83
CA PRO A 141 24.79 -24.78 -3.30
C PRO A 141 24.49 -25.21 -1.84
N ASN A 142 24.81 -26.47 -1.50
CA ASN A 142 24.60 -27.03 -0.17
C ASN A 142 25.53 -26.45 0.90
N ASP A 143 26.69 -25.91 0.50
CA ASP A 143 27.66 -25.32 1.42
C ASP A 143 27.44 -23.83 1.64
N LEU A 144 26.52 -23.20 0.90
CA LEU A 144 26.16 -21.79 1.07
C LEU A 144 25.71 -21.50 2.51
N CYS A 145 24.87 -22.37 3.08
CA CYS A 145 24.39 -22.23 4.46
C CYS A 145 25.51 -22.20 5.50
N LYS A 146 26.63 -22.91 5.27
CA LYS A 146 27.77 -22.93 6.21
C LYS A 146 28.57 -21.62 6.18
N ASN A 147 28.52 -20.91 5.06
CA ASN A 147 29.26 -19.67 4.87
C ASN A 147 28.49 -18.46 5.39
N VAL A 148 27.18 -18.58 5.61
CA VAL A 148 26.36 -17.47 6.13
C VAL A 148 26.40 -17.51 7.67
N PRO A 149 26.96 -16.49 8.33
CA PRO A 149 26.99 -16.45 9.78
C PRO A 149 25.59 -16.29 10.38
N GLU A 150 25.35 -16.96 11.50
CA GLU A 150 24.07 -16.87 12.24
C GLU A 150 24.02 -15.73 13.26
N ASP A 151 25.07 -14.92 13.38
CA ASP A 151 25.22 -13.90 14.44
C ASP A 151 25.18 -12.46 13.90
N LYS A 152 25.69 -12.24 12.68
CA LYS A 152 25.75 -10.93 12.04
C LYS A 152 25.06 -10.91 10.68
N GLY A 153 24.56 -9.73 10.33
CA GLY A 153 24.08 -9.45 8.98
C GLY A 153 25.17 -9.56 7.93
N ARG A 154 24.84 -10.10 6.75
CA ARG A 154 25.74 -10.20 5.60
C ARG A 154 24.99 -9.99 4.30
N TYR A 155 25.67 -9.36 3.35
CA TYR A 155 25.30 -9.44 1.95
C TYR A 155 26.15 -10.50 1.28
N VAL A 156 25.51 -11.37 0.51
CA VAL A 156 26.19 -12.46 -0.17
C VAL A 156 25.77 -12.44 -1.63
N PHE A 157 26.75 -12.33 -2.51
CA PHE A 157 26.55 -12.56 -3.93
C PHE A 157 27.08 -13.95 -4.26
N TYR A 158 26.22 -14.78 -4.83
CA TYR A 158 26.53 -16.18 -5.13
C TYR A 158 26.23 -16.50 -6.59
N LEU A 159 27.18 -17.13 -7.28
CA LEU A 159 26.99 -17.61 -8.64
C LEU A 159 26.34 -18.99 -8.60
N PHE A 160 25.02 -19.03 -8.78
CA PHE A 160 24.24 -20.26 -8.77
C PHE A 160 24.28 -20.93 -10.15
N LYS A 161 25.12 -21.96 -10.24
CA LYS A 161 25.25 -22.87 -11.38
C LYS A 161 24.15 -23.93 -11.29
N HIS A 162 23.17 -23.89 -12.19
CA HIS A 162 22.06 -24.84 -12.19
C HIS A 162 21.61 -25.20 -13.61
N THR A 163 20.94 -26.34 -13.74
CA THR A 163 20.35 -26.78 -15.00
C THR A 163 18.84 -26.57 -14.93
N TYR A 164 18.30 -25.76 -15.83
CA TYR A 164 16.87 -25.48 -15.94
C TYR A 164 16.42 -25.80 -17.36
N GLU A 165 15.37 -26.61 -17.51
CA GLU A 165 14.83 -27.03 -18.82
C GLU A 165 15.85 -27.71 -19.76
N GLY A 166 16.93 -28.27 -19.21
CA GLY A 166 17.99 -28.95 -19.97
C GLY A 166 19.15 -28.04 -20.37
N ASP A 167 19.01 -26.72 -20.18
CA ASP A 167 20.07 -25.74 -20.40
C ASP A 167 20.83 -25.45 -19.11
N TYR A 168 22.16 -25.35 -19.23
CA TYR A 168 23.03 -24.99 -18.11
C TYR A 168 23.10 -23.47 -17.99
N LEU A 169 22.61 -22.95 -16.86
CA LEU A 169 22.53 -21.54 -16.55
C LEU A 169 23.38 -21.20 -15.33
N GLU A 170 24.04 -20.05 -15.39
CA GLU A 170 24.80 -19.49 -14.29
C GLU A 170 24.19 -18.15 -13.92
N SER A 171 23.47 -18.12 -12.81
CA SER A 171 22.71 -16.94 -12.37
C SER A 171 23.31 -16.38 -11.09
N ILE A 172 23.60 -15.08 -11.07
CA ILE A 172 24.06 -14.41 -9.85
C ILE A 172 22.85 -14.16 -8.95
N VAL A 173 22.90 -14.69 -7.74
CA VAL A 173 21.88 -14.51 -6.72
C VAL A 173 22.42 -13.59 -5.64
N PHE A 174 21.67 -12.54 -5.35
CA PHE A 174 21.90 -11.70 -4.19
C PHE A 174 21.12 -12.22 -2.99
N VAL A 175 21.82 -12.52 -1.90
CA VAL A 175 21.24 -13.00 -0.65
C VAL A 175 21.52 -11.97 0.43
N TYR A 176 20.43 -11.52 1.05
CA TYR A 176 20.46 -10.70 2.24
C TYR A 176 20.17 -11.58 3.46
N SER A 177 21.18 -11.84 4.27
CA SER A 177 21.03 -12.61 5.51
C SER A 177 21.05 -11.68 6.72
N MET A 178 20.03 -11.82 7.57
CA MET A 178 19.97 -11.15 8.86
C MET A 178 19.50 -12.09 9.96
N PRO A 179 20.35 -12.39 10.94
CA PRO A 179 19.93 -13.15 12.11
C PRO A 179 19.14 -12.25 13.08
N GLY A 180 17.82 -12.21 12.86
CA GLY A 180 16.79 -11.46 13.59
C GLY A 180 17.24 -10.70 14.85
N TYR A 181 17.01 -11.29 16.03
CA TYR A 181 17.19 -10.61 17.33
C TYR A 181 18.64 -10.54 17.83
N LYS A 182 19.60 -11.21 17.19
CA LYS A 182 21.02 -11.15 17.59
C LYS A 182 21.68 -9.84 17.15
N CYS A 183 21.21 -9.25 16.04
CA CYS A 183 21.66 -7.93 15.60
C CYS A 183 20.90 -6.81 16.33
N SER A 184 21.55 -5.65 16.48
CA SER A 184 20.90 -4.45 17.03
C SER A 184 19.86 -3.86 16.06
N ILE A 185 18.94 -3.03 16.56
CA ILE A 185 17.97 -2.32 15.69
C ILE A 185 18.71 -1.45 14.66
N LYS A 186 19.77 -0.75 15.10
CA LYS A 186 20.59 0.12 14.25
C LYS A 186 21.18 -0.67 13.07
N GLU A 187 21.79 -1.82 13.35
CA GLU A 187 22.32 -2.71 12.32
C GLU A 187 21.24 -3.15 11.34
N ARG A 188 20.11 -3.67 11.83
CA ARG A 188 19.02 -4.13 10.95
C ARG A 188 18.52 -3.03 10.02
N MET A 189 18.38 -1.81 10.53
CA MET A 189 17.97 -0.66 9.74
C MET A 189 19.02 -0.30 8.70
N LEU A 190 20.30 -0.17 9.06
CA LEU A 190 21.35 0.18 8.11
C LEU A 190 21.49 -0.87 6.99
N TYR A 191 21.49 -2.15 7.35
CA TYR A 191 21.52 -3.23 6.37
C TYR A 191 20.27 -3.29 5.47
N SER A 192 19.09 -2.88 5.95
CA SER A 192 17.90 -2.82 5.08
C SER A 192 17.97 -1.63 4.12
N THR A 193 18.44 -0.49 4.62
CA THR A 193 18.43 0.79 3.91
C THR A 193 19.57 0.92 2.90
N CYS A 194 20.71 0.26 3.13
CA CYS A 194 21.86 0.28 2.23
C CYS A 194 21.73 -0.74 1.07
N LYS A 195 20.77 -1.67 1.15
CA LYS A 195 20.56 -2.71 0.12
C LYS A 195 20.28 -2.13 -1.27
N GLY A 196 19.36 -1.16 -1.36
CA GLY A 196 18.95 -0.57 -2.64
C GLY A 196 20.13 0.04 -3.38
N PRO A 197 20.83 1.02 -2.78
CA PRO A 197 21.99 1.64 -3.40
C PRO A 197 23.13 0.67 -3.70
N LEU A 198 23.36 -0.34 -2.85
CA LEU A 198 24.36 -1.38 -3.13
C LEU A 198 24.03 -2.17 -4.41
N LEU A 199 22.74 -2.51 -4.62
CA LEU A 199 22.29 -3.19 -5.83
C LEU A 199 22.38 -2.27 -7.04
N ASP A 200 22.08 -0.97 -6.89
CA ASP A 200 22.23 0.01 -7.95
C ASP A 200 23.69 0.16 -8.37
N VAL A 201 24.64 0.20 -7.43
CA VAL A 201 26.08 0.19 -7.69
C VAL A 201 26.50 -1.10 -8.39
N ALA A 202 26.07 -2.25 -7.87
CA ALA A 202 26.38 -3.56 -8.45
C ALA A 202 25.76 -3.78 -9.85
N THR A 203 24.70 -3.05 -10.20
CA THR A 203 24.08 -3.12 -11.54
C THR A 203 24.60 -2.01 -12.46
N GLY A 204 24.84 -0.81 -11.94
CA GLY A 204 25.17 0.40 -12.68
C GLY A 204 26.66 0.55 -13.02
N ASP A 205 27.57 0.18 -12.12
CA ASP A 205 29.02 0.17 -12.42
C ASP A 205 29.40 -0.98 -13.37
N VAL A 206 28.46 -1.89 -13.60
CA VAL A 206 28.59 -3.06 -14.46
C VAL A 206 28.28 -2.74 -15.93
N ASP A 207 27.64 -1.61 -16.25
CA ASP A 207 27.33 -1.19 -17.63
C ASP A 207 28.34 -0.20 -18.25
N SER A 208 29.40 0.15 -17.52
CA SER A 208 30.41 1.10 -18.00
C SER A 208 31.57 0.40 -18.73
N LYS A 209 31.35 0.14 -20.03
CA LYS A 209 32.31 -0.13 -21.12
C LYS A 209 33.21 -1.37 -21.06
#